data_AF-A0A850C433-F1
#
_entry.id   AF-A0A850C433-F1
#
_cell.length_a   1.000
_cell.length_b   1.000
_cell.length_c   1.000
_cell.angle_alpha   90.00
_cell.angle_beta   90.00
_cell.angle_gamma   90.00
#
_symmetry.space_group_name_H-M   'P 1'
#
loop_
_entity.id
_entity.type
_entity.pdbx_description
1 polymer ?
#
loop_
_entity_poly.entity_id
_entity_poly.type
_entity_poly.pdbx_seq_one_letter_code
_entity_poly.pdbx_strand_id
1 'polypeptide(L)'
;MQATRFIHAYKQAPWRVQRQYVGAFLLVVIAPALVAALYLDLSARTALAGREIQELEIEIASLQRSNADLQTELANLTSSAVMQQRALELGYRPVQPGELDYVFVPGYAPPEPAIL
;
A
#
# COMPACT_ATOMS: atom_id res chain seq x y z
N MET A 1 -62.71 8.41 70.99
CA MET A 1 -62.45 8.80 69.58
C MET A 1 -60.94 8.76 69.39
N GLN A 2 -60.40 7.70 68.80
CA GLN A 2 -58.96 7.44 68.77
C GLN A 2 -58.50 6.90 67.41
N ALA A 3 -57.26 7.27 67.11
CA ALA A 3 -56.29 6.68 66.19
C ALA A 3 -56.33 7.15 64.73
N THR A 4 -55.63 8.26 64.47
CA THR A 4 -54.93 8.52 63.21
C THR A 4 -53.87 7.44 63.01
N ARG A 5 -54.20 6.45 62.18
CA ARG A 5 -53.31 5.34 61.84
C ARG A 5 -52.35 5.79 60.73
N PHE A 6 -51.20 6.35 61.11
CA PHE A 6 -50.10 6.58 60.18
C PHE A 6 -49.49 5.23 59.80
N ILE A 7 -49.89 4.70 58.65
CA ILE A 7 -49.26 3.53 58.05
C ILE A 7 -47.89 3.99 57.55
N HIS A 8 -46.88 3.83 58.40
CA HIS A 8 -45.48 3.88 57.99
C HIS A 8 -45.21 2.59 57.20
N ALA A 9 -45.56 2.63 55.92
CA ALA A 9 -45.21 1.58 54.96
C ALA A 9 -43.68 1.55 54.85
N TYR A 10 -43.14 0.50 55.46
CA TYR A 10 -41.77 0.02 55.45
C TYR A 10 -41.02 0.44 54.18
N LYS A 11 -40.18 1.47 54.29
CA LYS A 11 -39.25 1.87 53.24
C LYS A 11 -38.35 0.68 52.94
N GLN A 12 -38.44 0.17 51.72
CA GLN A 12 -37.53 -0.81 51.14
C GLN A 12 -36.10 -0.45 51.57
N ALA A 13 -35.38 -1.43 52.10
CA ALA A 13 -34.08 -1.25 52.73
C ALA A 13 -33.17 -0.31 51.89
N PRO A 14 -32.92 0.93 52.34
CA PRO A 14 -32.39 2.02 51.50
C PRO A 14 -30.98 1.74 50.94
N TRP A 15 -30.25 0.81 51.56
CA TRP A 15 -28.93 0.33 51.14
C TRP A 15 -28.88 -0.33 49.74
N ARG A 16 -30.03 -0.76 49.17
CA ARG A 16 -30.09 -1.31 47.80
C ARG A 16 -30.14 -0.19 46.76
N VAL A 17 -30.97 0.82 46.99
CA VAL A 17 -31.16 1.96 46.09
C VAL A 17 -29.88 2.80 46.02
N GLN A 18 -29.22 3.04 47.17
CA GLN A 18 -27.94 3.75 47.21
C GLN A 18 -26.85 3.04 46.40
N ARG A 19 -26.73 1.71 46.49
CA ARG A 19 -25.77 0.95 45.67
C ARG A 19 -26.10 0.96 44.18
N GLN A 20 -27.39 0.97 43.82
CA GLN A 20 -27.80 1.01 42.43
C GLN A 20 -27.41 2.34 41.77
N TYR A 21 -27.52 3.47 42.47
CA TYR A 21 -27.05 4.76 41.98
C TYR A 21 -25.52 4.83 41.85
N VAL A 22 -24.78 4.28 42.80
CA VAL A 22 -23.31 4.20 42.70
C VAL A 22 -22.89 3.36 41.49
N GLY A 23 -23.55 2.21 41.28
CA GLY A 23 -23.31 1.35 40.12
C GLY A 23 -23.67 2.02 38.79
N ALA A 24 -24.81 2.72 38.74
CA ALA A 24 -25.24 3.47 37.56
C ALA A 24 -24.27 4.61 37.21
N PHE A 25 -23.81 5.37 38.22
CA PHE A 25 -22.80 6.41 38.04
C PHE A 25 -21.49 5.83 37.50
N LEU A 26 -21.01 4.73 38.08
CA LEU A 26 -19.82 4.01 37.60
C LEU A 26 -19.98 3.56 36.15
N LEU A 27 -21.14 3.01 35.78
CA LEU A 27 -21.43 2.59 34.41
C LEU A 27 -21.35 3.76 33.43
N VAL A 28 -21.91 4.90 33.79
CA VAL A 28 -21.87 6.12 32.96
C VAL A 28 -20.46 6.65 32.77
N VAL A 29 -19.55 6.41 33.71
CA VAL A 29 -18.13 6.80 33.58
C VAL A 29 -17.33 5.76 32.79
N ILE A 30 -17.52 4.48 33.08
CA ILE A 30 -16.77 3.39 32.46
C ILE A 30 -17.13 3.22 30.98
N ALA A 31 -18.41 3.32 30.62
CA ALA A 31 -18.85 3.14 29.24
C ALA A 31 -18.13 4.07 28.25
N PRO A 32 -18.11 5.41 28.42
CA PRO A 32 -17.37 6.29 27.53
C PRO A 32 -15.86 6.10 27.65
N ALA A 33 -15.33 5.75 28.83
CA ALA A 33 -13.90 5.48 28.99
C ALA A 33 -13.45 4.27 28.14
N LEU A 34 -14.25 3.20 28.10
CA LEU A 34 -13.97 2.03 27.25
C LEU A 34 -14.06 2.38 25.75
N VAL A 35 -15.06 3.17 25.35
CA VAL A 35 -15.17 3.65 23.96
C VAL A 35 -13.98 4.51 23.58
N ALA A 36 -13.55 5.42 24.45
CA ALA A 36 -12.38 6.26 24.23
C ALA A 36 -11.09 5.44 24.12
N ALA A 37 -10.90 4.44 25.00
CA ALA A 37 -9.76 3.54 24.95
C ALA A 37 -9.73 2.71 23.65
N LEU A 38 -10.87 2.17 23.22
CA LEU A 38 -10.99 1.45 21.95
C LEU A 38 -10.71 2.36 20.75
N TYR A 39 -11.25 3.57 20.75
CA TYR A 39 -11.04 4.55 19.69
C TYR A 39 -9.55 4.92 19.56
N LEU A 40 -8.86 5.09 20.68
CA LEU A 40 -7.42 5.38 20.70
C LEU A 40 -6.59 4.21 20.17
N ASP A 41 -6.90 2.96 20.55
CA ASP A 41 -6.21 1.77 20.04
C ASP A 41 -6.40 1.61 18.52
N LEU A 42 -7.64 1.80 18.02
CA LEU A 42 -7.93 1.73 16.60
C LEU A 42 -7.19 2.82 15.83
N SER A 43 -7.24 4.07 16.31
CA SER A 43 -6.55 5.20 15.67
C SER A 43 -5.05 4.97 15.60
N ALA A 44 -4.43 4.48 16.68
CA ALA A 44 -3.01 4.15 16.72
C ALA A 44 -2.64 3.07 15.69
N ARG A 45 -3.42 1.98 15.62
CA ARG A 45 -3.21 0.91 14.62
C ARG A 45 -3.34 1.41 13.19
N THR A 46 -4.34 2.24 12.90
CA THR A 46 -4.53 2.81 11.56
C THR A 46 -3.39 3.76 11.17
N ALA A 47 -2.86 4.53 12.13
CA ALA A 47 -1.72 5.40 11.88
C ALA A 47 -0.44 4.62 11.57
N LEU A 48 -0.20 3.50 12.29
CA LEU A 48 0.94 2.61 12.02
C LEU A 48 0.84 1.94 10.64
N ALA A 49 -0.32 1.37 10.32
CA ALA A 49 -0.55 0.77 9.00
C ALA A 49 -0.40 1.80 7.87
N GLY A 50 -0.93 3.02 8.05
CA GLY A 50 -0.76 4.11 7.09
C GLY A 50 0.69 4.55 6.90
N ARG A 51 1.53 4.43 7.93
CA ARG A 51 2.96 4.72 7.86
C ARG A 51 3.70 3.63 7.07
N GLU A 52 3.40 2.36 7.34
CA GLU A 52 3.97 1.23 6.61
C GLU A 52 3.62 1.29 5.11
N ILE A 53 2.37 1.64 4.77
CA ILE A 53 1.96 1.87 3.38
C ILE A 53 2.79 2.98 2.73
N GLN A 54 2.98 4.13 3.41
CA GLN A 54 3.81 5.22 2.87
C GLN A 54 5.25 4.80 2.64
N GLU A 55 5.83 3.98 3.52
CA GLU A 55 7.20 3.48 3.37
C GLU A 55 7.32 2.56 2.16
N LEU A 56 6.35 1.64 1.98
CA LEU A 56 6.28 0.77 0.81
C LEU A 56 6.07 1.56 -0.50
N GLU A 57 5.25 2.61 -0.49
CA GLU A 57 5.05 3.48 -1.66
C GLU A 57 6.34 4.22 -2.06
N ILE A 58 7.10 4.71 -1.07
CA ILE A 58 8.41 5.34 -1.31
C ILE A 58 9.39 4.32 -1.90
N GLU A 59 9.40 3.09 -1.38
CA GLU A 59 10.24 2.01 -1.90
C GLU A 59 9.88 1.67 -3.36
N ILE A 60 8.60 1.47 -3.66
CA ILE A 60 8.10 1.25 -5.03
C ILE A 60 8.54 2.37 -5.96
N ALA A 61 8.37 3.63 -5.56
CA ALA A 61 8.76 4.78 -6.38
C ALA A 61 10.28 4.84 -6.61
N SER A 62 11.10 4.40 -5.65
CA SER A 62 12.55 4.31 -5.81
C SER A 62 12.96 3.21 -6.80
N LEU A 63 12.32 2.04 -6.71
CA LEU A 63 12.57 0.90 -7.60
C LEU A 63 12.12 1.20 -9.04
N GLN A 64 10.96 1.84 -9.20
CA GLN A 64 10.48 2.24 -10.52
C GLN A 64 11.43 3.22 -11.22
N ARG A 65 11.96 4.21 -10.48
CA ARG A 65 12.97 5.13 -11.01
C ARG A 65 14.24 4.38 -11.42
N SER A 66 14.75 3.51 -10.56
CA SER A 66 15.93 2.69 -10.86
C SER A 66 15.75 1.83 -12.12
N ASN A 67 14.57 1.21 -12.28
CA ASN A 67 14.25 0.45 -13.49
C ASN A 67 14.21 1.34 -14.74
N ALA A 68 13.62 2.53 -14.66
CA ALA A 68 13.57 3.46 -15.79
C ALA A 68 14.97 3.94 -16.20
N ASP A 69 15.84 4.20 -15.23
CA ASP A 69 17.23 4.58 -15.47
C ASP A 69 18.00 3.45 -16.16
N LEU A 70 17.87 2.21 -15.65
CA LEU A 70 18.49 1.02 -16.25
C LEU A 70 17.98 0.72 -17.66
N GLN A 71 16.67 0.89 -17.90
CA GLN A 71 16.11 0.75 -19.24
C GLN A 71 16.67 1.78 -20.21
N THR A 72 16.86 3.02 -19.75
CA THR A 72 17.47 4.09 -20.55
C THR A 72 18.92 3.77 -20.87
N GLU A 73 19.69 3.30 -19.89
CA GLU A 73 21.07 2.87 -20.10
C GLU A 73 21.17 1.71 -21.10
N LEU A 74 20.31 0.69 -20.94
CA LEU A 74 20.24 -0.43 -21.86
C LEU A 74 19.94 0.04 -23.28
N ALA A 75 18.93 0.89 -23.46
CA ALA A 75 18.55 1.44 -24.75
C ALA A 75 19.69 2.23 -25.40
N ASN A 76 20.45 3.01 -24.62
CA ASN A 76 21.62 3.72 -25.11
C ASN A 76 22.70 2.74 -25.59
N LEU A 77 23.02 1.72 -24.79
CA LEU A 77 24.03 0.72 -25.12
C LEU A 77 23.62 -0.11 -26.36
N THR A 78 22.35 -0.48 -26.48
CA THR A 78 21.83 -1.24 -27.62
C THR A 78 21.38 -0.37 -28.78
N SER A 79 21.58 0.95 -28.71
CA SER A 79 21.20 1.84 -29.80
C SER A 79 22.02 1.53 -31.04
N SER A 80 21.39 1.64 -32.21
CA SER A 80 22.06 1.46 -33.50
C SER A 80 23.26 2.39 -33.65
N ALA A 81 23.18 3.61 -33.12
CA ALA A 81 24.28 4.57 -33.12
C ALA A 81 25.50 4.07 -32.33
N VAL A 82 25.31 3.58 -31.10
CA VAL A 82 26.41 3.04 -30.27
C VAL A 82 26.93 1.73 -30.84
N MET A 83 26.06 0.89 -31.42
CA MET A 83 26.50 -0.32 -32.13
C MET A 83 27.30 0.00 -33.39
N GLN A 84 26.88 0.98 -34.18
CA GLN A 84 27.59 1.43 -35.37
C GLN A 84 28.95 2.01 -35.00
N GLN A 85 29.01 2.85 -33.96
CA GLN A 85 30.27 3.41 -33.47
C GLN A 85 31.25 2.29 -33.06
N ARG A 86 30.79 1.30 -32.29
CA ARG A 86 31.61 0.12 -31.93
C ARG A 86 32.05 -0.68 -33.15
N ALA A 87 31.18 -0.84 -34.15
CA ALA A 87 31.54 -1.53 -35.39
C ALA A 87 32.66 -0.78 -36.15
N LEU A 88 32.57 0.55 -36.23
CA LEU A 88 33.61 1.38 -36.84
C LEU A 88 34.95 1.27 -36.08
N GLU A 89 34.91 1.28 -34.75
CA GLU A 89 36.10 1.11 -33.89
C GLU A 89 36.77 -0.27 -34.06
N LEU A 90 35.98 -1.30 -34.36
CA LEU A 90 36.47 -2.65 -34.67
C LEU A 90 36.99 -2.78 -36.12
N GLY A 91 36.95 -1.69 -36.90
CA GLY A 91 37.41 -1.66 -38.29
C GLY A 91 36.37 -2.14 -39.30
N TYR A 92 35.13 -2.37 -38.89
CA TYR A 92 34.03 -2.58 -39.83
C TYR A 92 33.72 -1.27 -40.55
N ARG A 93 33.22 -1.38 -41.78
CA ARG A 93 32.77 -0.24 -42.59
C ARG A 93 31.45 -0.58 -43.26
N PRO A 94 30.65 0.43 -43.64
CA PRO A 94 29.47 0.21 -44.48
C PRO A 94 29.84 -0.55 -45.76
N VAL A 95 28.97 -1.50 -46.13
CA VAL A 95 29.10 -2.29 -47.35
C VAL A 95 28.87 -1.41 -48.58
N GLN A 96 29.69 -1.56 -49.61
CA GLN A 96 29.53 -0.84 -50.87
C GLN A 96 28.72 -1.67 -51.90
N PRO A 97 28.08 -1.01 -52.88
CA PRO A 97 27.43 -1.72 -53.98
C PRO A 97 28.43 -2.62 -54.72
N GLY A 98 28.14 -3.93 -54.79
CA GLY A 98 29.00 -4.93 -55.44
C GLY A 98 29.78 -5.85 -54.49
N GLU A 99 29.73 -5.62 -53.17
CA GLU A 99 30.39 -6.46 -52.15
C GLU A 99 29.44 -7.49 -51.50
N LEU A 100 28.22 -7.64 -52.03
CA LEU A 100 27.16 -8.48 -51.46
C LEU A 100 27.12 -9.85 -52.13
N ASP A 101 27.42 -10.90 -51.37
CA ASP A 101 27.18 -12.29 -51.75
C ASP A 101 25.89 -12.81 -51.10
N TYR A 102 24.95 -13.28 -51.93
CA TYR A 102 23.68 -13.83 -51.46
C TYR A 102 23.78 -15.35 -51.30
N VAL A 103 23.52 -15.85 -50.09
CA VAL A 103 23.48 -17.29 -49.79
C VAL A 103 22.03 -17.72 -49.58
N PHE A 104 21.60 -18.75 -50.29
CA PHE A 104 20.28 -19.35 -50.09
C PHE A 104 20.31 -20.22 -48.83
N VAL A 105 19.46 -19.89 -47.84
CA VAL A 105 19.32 -20.67 -46.61
C VAL A 105 18.04 -21.52 -46.71
N PRO A 106 18.15 -22.85 -46.84
CA PRO A 106 16.99 -23.73 -46.89
C PRO A 106 16.16 -23.62 -45.60
N GLY A 107 14.84 -23.49 -45.73
CA GLY A 107 13.93 -23.41 -44.58
C GLY A 107 13.79 -22.02 -43.96
N TYR A 108 14.28 -20.96 -44.60
CA TYR A 108 14.04 -19.59 -44.14
C TYR A 108 12.54 -19.26 -44.15
N ALA A 109 11.97 -19.07 -42.97
CA ALA A 109 10.64 -18.51 -42.78
C ALA A 109 10.79 -17.01 -42.47
N PRO A 110 10.30 -16.10 -43.33
CA PRO A 110 10.37 -14.68 -43.04
C PRO A 110 9.59 -14.38 -41.75
N PRO A 111 10.12 -13.49 -40.88
CA PRO A 111 9.42 -13.10 -39.67
C PRO A 111 8.07 -12.46 -40.04
N GLU A 112 7.03 -12.84 -39.29
CA GLU A 112 5.69 -12.30 -39.48
C GLU A 112 5.73 -10.78 -39.26
N PRO A 113 5.17 -9.96 -40.18
CA PRO A 113 5.26 -8.51 -40.07
C PRO A 113 4.61 -8.04 -38.77
N ALA A 114 5.27 -7.13 -38.05
CA ALA A 114 4.69 -6.49 -36.88
C ALA A 114 3.40 -5.77 -37.31
N ILE A 115 2.27 -6.20 -36.75
CA ILE A 115 0.99 -5.52 -36.95
C ILE A 115 1.13 -4.14 -36.30
N LEU A 116 1.13 -3.10 -37.13
CA LEU A 116 1.16 -1.69 -36.72
C LEU A 116 -0.19 -1.23 -36.20
#